data_AF-A0A2X2M0H0-F1
#
_entry.id   AF-A0A2X2M0H0-F1
#
_cell.length_a   1.000
_cell.length_b   1.000
_cell.length_c   1.000
_cell.angle_alpha   90.00
_cell.angle_beta   90.00
_cell.angle_gamma   90.00
#
_symmetry.space_group_name_H-M   'P 1'
#
loop_
_entity.id
_entity.type
_entity.pdbx_description
1 polymer ?
#
loop_
_entity_poly.entity_id
_entity_poly.type
_entity_poly.pdbx_seq_one_letter_code
_entity_poly.pdbx_strand_id
1 'polypeptide(L)'
;MHKKVFYSFIDDKNHNKKILVIRTKGTIAGQYRVYSEEGANKSGLAWPSAFKVQLQLPDNEVAQISDYYPRNSIDTKEYMSTLTYGFNGNVTGDDSGKIGGLIGANVSIGHTLKYVQPDFKTILESPTDKKVGWKVIFNNMVNQNWGPYDRDSWNPVYGNQLFMKTRNGSMKAAENFLDPNKASSLLSSGFSPDFATVITMDRKATKQQTNIDVIYERVRDDYQLHWTSTNWKGTNTKDKWTDRSSERYKIDWEKEEMTN
;
A
#
# COMPACT_ATOMS: atom_id res chain seq x y z
N MET A 1 6.02 -16.96 -5.49
CA MET A 1 6.39 -16.09 -4.36
C MET A 1 7.67 -16.65 -3.78
N HIS A 2 8.73 -15.86 -3.68
CA HIS A 2 9.93 -16.32 -2.98
C HIS A 2 9.70 -16.13 -1.47
N LYS A 3 9.61 -17.22 -0.72
CA LYS A 3 9.34 -17.20 0.72
C LYS A 3 10.61 -17.59 1.45
N LYS A 4 11.01 -16.80 2.45
CA LYS A 4 12.14 -17.13 3.31
C LYS A 4 11.74 -16.90 4.76
N VAL A 5 11.92 -17.93 5.59
CA VAL A 5 11.80 -17.84 7.04
C VAL A 5 13.20 -17.82 7.62
N PHE A 6 13.51 -16.80 8.41
CA PHE A 6 14.70 -16.77 9.26
C PHE A 6 14.24 -16.87 10.70
N TYR A 7 14.71 -17.87 11.42
CA TYR A 7 14.31 -18.11 12.80
C TYR A 7 15.50 -18.03 13.76
N SER A 8 15.22 -17.73 15.02
CA SER A 8 16.23 -17.70 16.08
C SER A 8 15.59 -18.14 17.39
N PHE A 9 16.11 -19.20 17.99
CA PHE A 9 15.74 -19.61 19.34
C PHE A 9 16.58 -18.84 20.35
N ILE A 10 15.93 -18.44 21.45
CA ILE A 10 16.56 -17.76 22.58
C ILE A 10 16.05 -18.47 23.84
N ASP A 11 16.90 -19.29 24.45
CA ASP A 11 16.63 -19.94 25.74
C ASP A 11 17.49 -19.30 26.84
N ASP A 12 17.17 -18.05 27.17
CA ASP A 12 17.75 -17.36 28.31
C ASP A 12 17.21 -17.96 29.62
N LYS A 13 18.09 -18.59 30.41
CA LYS A 13 17.74 -19.22 31.69
C LYS A 13 17.24 -18.22 32.74
N ASN A 14 17.52 -16.94 32.57
CA ASN A 14 17.01 -15.87 33.44
C ASN A 14 15.63 -15.35 32.98
N HIS A 15 15.20 -15.69 31.77
CA HIS A 15 13.84 -15.41 31.30
C HIS A 15 12.89 -16.55 31.67
N ASN A 16 11.61 -16.27 31.90
CA ASN A 16 10.64 -17.26 32.39
C ASN A 16 10.09 -18.21 31.31
N LYS A 17 10.23 -17.89 30.02
CA LYS A 17 9.79 -18.72 28.89
C LYS A 17 10.91 -18.97 27.87
N LYS A 18 10.75 -20.00 27.02
CA LYS A 18 11.53 -20.11 25.78
C LYS A 18 10.99 -19.10 24.76
N ILE A 19 11.88 -18.55 23.93
CA ILE A 19 11.53 -17.57 22.90
C ILE A 19 11.96 -18.10 21.53
N LEU A 20 11.10 -17.89 20.54
CA LEU A 20 11.39 -18.05 19.13
C LEU A 20 11.07 -16.74 18.41
N VAL A 21 12.06 -16.17 17.71
CA VAL A 21 11.87 -15.04 16.82
C VAL A 21 11.78 -15.56 15.39
N ILE A 22 10.66 -15.33 14.73
CA ILE A 22 10.44 -15.63 13.32
C ILE A 22 10.48 -14.33 12.53
N ARG A 23 11.39 -14.24 11.56
CA ARG A 23 11.41 -13.18 10.54
C ARG A 23 10.92 -13.73 9.21
N THR A 24 9.86 -13.14 8.69
CA THR A 24 9.29 -13.49 7.39
C THR A 24 9.84 -12.53 6.34
N LYS A 25 10.64 -13.08 5.42
CA LYS A 25 11.33 -12.37 4.34
C LYS A 25 11.06 -12.98 2.97
N GLY A 26 11.87 -12.62 1.98
CA GLY A 26 11.69 -13.03 0.59
C GLY A 26 11.02 -11.94 -0.22
N THR A 27 10.34 -12.30 -1.30
CA THR A 27 9.72 -11.33 -2.21
C THR A 27 8.43 -11.89 -2.82
N ILE A 28 7.34 -11.14 -2.67
CA ILE A 28 6.10 -11.34 -3.41
C ILE A 28 6.18 -10.47 -4.65
N ALA A 29 6.40 -11.10 -5.82
CA ALA A 29 6.44 -10.39 -7.10
C ALA A 29 5.17 -9.54 -7.31
N GLY A 30 5.29 -8.37 -7.91
CA GLY A 30 4.14 -7.49 -8.10
C GLY A 30 3.20 -8.03 -9.18
N GLN A 31 3.77 -8.46 -10.32
CA GLN A 31 3.02 -9.01 -11.46
C GLN A 31 2.00 -8.03 -12.10
N TYR A 32 2.32 -6.74 -12.13
CA TYR A 32 1.67 -5.77 -13.02
C TYR A 32 1.76 -6.25 -14.47
N ARG A 33 0.63 -6.66 -15.05
CA ARG A 33 0.59 -7.21 -16.42
C ARG A 33 -0.77 -7.00 -17.09
N VAL A 34 -0.73 -6.70 -18.37
CA VAL A 34 -1.91 -6.77 -19.24
C VAL A 34 -2.30 -8.24 -19.38
N TYR A 35 -3.56 -8.56 -19.11
CA TYR A 35 -4.04 -9.96 -19.10
C TYR A 35 -5.20 -10.21 -20.07
N SER A 36 -5.90 -9.15 -20.52
CA SER A 36 -6.97 -9.26 -21.51
C SER A 36 -6.82 -8.21 -22.60
N GLU A 37 -7.15 -8.59 -23.83
CA GLU A 37 -7.24 -7.71 -24.99
C GLU A 37 -8.50 -8.11 -25.77
N GLU A 38 -9.56 -7.32 -25.63
CA GLU A 38 -10.86 -7.52 -26.28
C GLU A 38 -10.93 -6.61 -27.52
N GLY A 39 -10.14 -6.98 -28.54
CA GLY A 39 -9.92 -6.14 -29.72
C GLY A 39 -9.05 -4.91 -29.43
N ALA A 40 -9.06 -3.92 -30.34
CA ALA A 40 -8.19 -2.74 -30.22
C ALA A 40 -8.65 -1.73 -29.16
N ASN A 41 -9.93 -1.74 -28.79
CA ASN A 41 -10.57 -0.66 -28.04
C ASN A 41 -10.81 -0.99 -26.56
N LYS A 42 -10.50 -2.21 -26.10
CA LYS A 42 -10.70 -2.62 -24.70
C LYS A 42 -9.60 -3.57 -24.24
N SER A 43 -9.03 -3.32 -23.07
CA SER A 43 -7.99 -4.16 -22.48
C SER A 43 -8.00 -4.06 -20.96
N GLY A 44 -7.54 -5.11 -20.29
CA GLY A 44 -7.50 -5.23 -18.83
C GLY A 44 -6.08 -5.47 -18.30
N LEU A 45 -5.79 -4.81 -17.19
CA LEU A 45 -4.52 -4.83 -16.48
C LEU A 45 -4.75 -5.40 -15.07
N ALA A 46 -4.03 -6.48 -14.74
CA ALA A 46 -3.99 -7.02 -13.39
C ALA A 46 -2.82 -6.39 -12.64
N TRP A 47 -3.08 -5.86 -11.44
CA TRP A 47 -2.07 -5.17 -10.63
C TRP A 47 -2.27 -5.44 -9.13
N PRO A 48 -1.19 -5.47 -8.31
CA PRO A 48 -1.29 -5.82 -6.90
C PRO A 48 -1.79 -4.63 -6.06
N SER A 49 -2.99 -4.75 -5.51
CA SER A 49 -3.58 -3.77 -4.60
C SER A 49 -3.22 -4.03 -3.13
N ALA A 50 -2.84 -5.27 -2.78
CA ALA A 50 -2.30 -5.59 -1.47
C ALA A 50 -1.32 -6.77 -1.49
N PHE A 51 -0.34 -6.71 -0.59
CA PHE A 51 0.50 -7.84 -0.20
C PHE A 51 0.24 -8.17 1.26
N LYS A 52 0.13 -9.45 1.62
CA LYS A 52 -0.08 -9.86 3.01
C LYS A 52 0.87 -10.97 3.43
N VAL A 53 1.23 -10.94 4.71
CA VAL A 53 1.95 -12.04 5.39
C VAL A 53 1.25 -12.31 6.70
N GLN A 54 0.90 -13.57 6.96
CA GLN A 54 0.20 -14.00 8.16
C GLN A 54 0.91 -15.20 8.78
N LEU A 55 0.96 -15.23 10.10
CA LEU A 55 1.42 -16.37 10.89
C LEU A 55 0.28 -16.81 11.79
N GLN A 56 0.03 -18.12 11.82
CA GLN A 56 -1.06 -18.69 12.61
C GLN A 56 -0.61 -19.95 13.33
N LEU A 57 -0.73 -19.92 14.66
CA LEU A 57 -0.66 -21.09 15.52
C LEU A 57 -2.05 -21.75 15.55
N PRO A 58 -2.13 -23.10 15.52
CA PRO A 58 -3.36 -23.80 15.82
C PRO A 58 -3.88 -23.48 17.23
N ASP A 59 -5.20 -23.44 17.41
CA ASP A 59 -5.82 -23.04 18.67
C ASP A 59 -5.50 -24.00 19.84
N ASN A 60 -5.18 -25.25 19.54
CA ASN A 60 -4.78 -26.26 20.52
C ASN A 60 -3.30 -26.18 20.94
N GLU A 61 -2.51 -25.26 20.38
CA GLU A 61 -1.13 -25.05 20.80
C GLU A 61 -1.06 -24.16 22.05
N VAL A 62 -0.19 -24.53 22.99
CA VAL A 62 0.06 -23.75 24.21
C VAL A 62 1.08 -22.62 23.99
N ALA A 63 1.85 -22.67 22.90
CA ALA A 63 2.69 -21.57 22.46
C ALA A 63 1.86 -20.33 22.11
N GLN A 64 2.40 -19.15 22.33
CA GLN A 64 1.69 -17.89 22.15
C GLN A 64 2.54 -16.86 21.41
N ILE A 65 1.92 -16.10 20.51
CA ILE A 65 2.48 -14.87 19.96
C ILE A 65 2.55 -13.85 21.10
N SER A 66 3.77 -13.40 21.39
CA SER A 66 4.05 -12.46 22.48
C SER A 66 4.36 -11.07 21.96
N ASP A 67 4.99 -10.96 20.79
CA ASP A 67 5.33 -9.66 20.23
C ASP A 67 5.49 -9.68 18.69
N TYR A 68 5.52 -8.50 18.08
CA TYR A 68 5.55 -8.33 16.63
C TYR A 68 6.06 -6.94 16.22
N TYR A 69 6.70 -6.86 15.05
CA TYR A 69 7.21 -5.63 14.46
C TYR A 69 7.18 -5.68 12.92
N PRO A 70 6.86 -4.57 12.22
CA PRO A 70 6.46 -3.25 12.71
C PRO A 70 5.02 -3.21 13.25
N ARG A 71 4.65 -2.12 13.93
CA ARG A 71 3.27 -1.83 14.41
C ARG A 71 2.73 -0.57 13.73
N ASN A 72 1.43 -0.30 13.89
CA ASN A 72 0.80 0.90 13.35
C ASN A 72 1.37 2.16 14.03
N SER A 73 1.83 3.12 13.23
CA SER A 73 2.26 4.45 13.69
C SER A 73 1.09 5.44 13.68
N ILE A 74 1.19 6.49 14.49
CA ILE A 74 0.28 7.64 14.42
C ILE A 74 0.80 8.60 13.33
N ASP A 75 0.03 8.79 12.27
CA ASP A 75 0.35 9.74 11.20
C ASP A 75 0.20 11.19 11.69
N THR A 76 1.07 12.10 11.24
CA THR A 76 1.04 13.52 11.60
C THR A 76 0.71 14.40 10.38
N LYS A 77 0.17 15.60 10.65
CA LYS A 77 -0.18 16.60 9.63
C LYS A 77 0.22 17.99 10.11
N GLU A 78 0.72 18.81 9.20
CA GLU A 78 1.07 20.21 9.42
C GLU A 78 -0.08 21.08 8.94
N TYR A 79 -0.53 22.01 9.78
CA TYR A 79 -1.63 22.92 9.48
C TYR A 79 -1.17 24.36 9.67
N MET A 80 -1.38 25.20 8.66
CA MET A 80 -1.03 26.62 8.68
C MET A 80 -2.28 27.46 8.40
N SER A 81 -2.45 28.53 9.17
CA SER A 81 -3.48 29.55 8.94
C SER A 81 -2.79 30.89 8.68
N THR A 82 -3.18 31.58 7.62
CA THR A 82 -2.61 32.86 7.20
C THR A 82 -3.72 33.88 7.05
N LEU A 83 -3.63 34.99 7.78
CA LEU A 83 -4.49 36.17 7.62
C LEU A 83 -3.65 37.28 7.00
N THR A 84 -4.05 37.74 5.83
CA THR A 84 -3.39 38.87 5.14
C THR A 84 -4.42 39.98 4.95
N TYR A 85 -4.08 41.19 5.37
CA TYR A 85 -4.86 42.40 5.07
C TYR A 85 -3.95 43.42 4.42
N GLY A 86 -4.50 44.21 3.49
CA GLY A 86 -3.74 45.21 2.75
C GLY A 86 -4.63 46.37 2.31
N PHE A 87 -4.03 47.56 2.27
CA PHE A 87 -4.62 48.76 1.69
C PHE A 87 -3.76 49.19 0.51
N ASN A 88 -4.39 49.57 -0.59
CA ASN A 88 -3.70 50.09 -1.76
C ASN A 88 -4.42 51.31 -2.32
N GLY A 89 -3.66 52.29 -2.77
CA GLY A 89 -4.18 53.49 -3.42
C GLY A 89 -3.59 53.64 -4.80
N ASN A 90 -4.38 54.11 -5.76
CA ASN A 90 -3.89 54.48 -7.08
C ASN A 90 -4.52 55.81 -7.51
N VAL A 91 -3.72 56.66 -8.16
CA VAL A 91 -4.19 57.90 -8.78
C VAL A 91 -3.81 57.82 -10.25
N THR A 92 -4.78 58.08 -11.13
CA THR A 92 -4.59 58.09 -12.57
C THR A 92 -4.94 59.45 -13.14
N GLY A 93 -4.25 59.83 -14.21
CA GLY A 93 -4.55 61.04 -14.98
C GLY A 93 -4.34 60.77 -16.46
N ASP A 94 -5.10 61.46 -17.31
CA ASP A 94 -4.93 61.43 -18.76
C ASP A 94 -4.69 62.82 -19.35
N ASP A 95 -4.29 62.84 -20.63
CA ASP A 95 -3.96 64.01 -21.44
C ASP A 95 -5.17 64.92 -21.71
N SER A 96 -6.39 64.45 -21.44
CA SER A 96 -7.61 65.25 -21.50
C SER A 96 -7.87 66.09 -20.24
N GLY A 97 -7.00 65.97 -19.22
CA GLY A 97 -7.11 66.69 -17.96
C GLY A 97 -8.02 65.99 -16.93
N LYS A 98 -8.42 64.74 -17.16
CA LYS A 98 -9.24 63.96 -16.23
C LYS A 98 -8.35 63.30 -15.18
N ILE A 99 -8.70 63.44 -13.91
CA ILE A 99 -8.03 62.79 -12.77
C ILE A 99 -8.98 61.82 -12.08
N GLY A 100 -8.51 60.60 -11.82
CA GLY A 100 -9.22 59.56 -11.08
C GLY A 100 -8.42 59.08 -9.87
N GLY A 101 -9.11 58.62 -8.83
CA GLY A 101 -8.50 58.03 -7.64
C GLY A 101 -9.25 56.78 -7.20
N LEU A 102 -8.52 55.76 -6.76
CA LEU A 102 -9.06 54.53 -6.21
C LEU A 102 -8.34 54.20 -4.90
N ILE A 103 -9.11 53.91 -3.86
CA ILE A 103 -8.62 53.33 -2.61
C ILE A 103 -9.25 51.95 -2.47
N GLY A 104 -8.41 50.92 -2.43
CA GLY A 104 -8.79 49.55 -2.19
C GLY A 104 -8.37 49.10 -0.80
N ALA A 105 -9.21 48.27 -0.20
CA ALA A 105 -8.88 47.48 0.98
C ALA A 105 -9.19 46.02 0.67
N ASN A 106 -8.31 45.11 1.10
CA ASN A 106 -8.54 43.67 0.98
C ASN A 106 -8.19 42.95 2.28
N VAL A 107 -8.89 41.84 2.50
CA VAL A 107 -8.62 40.87 3.56
C VAL A 107 -8.71 39.50 2.92
N SER A 108 -7.74 38.64 3.22
CA SER A 108 -7.74 37.23 2.81
C SER A 108 -7.36 36.34 3.97
N ILE A 109 -8.08 35.23 4.09
CA ILE A 109 -7.81 34.18 5.06
C ILE A 109 -7.51 32.92 4.25
N GLY A 110 -6.32 32.37 4.45
CA GLY A 110 -5.87 31.13 3.84
C GLY A 110 -5.64 30.07 4.91
N HIS A 111 -6.04 28.84 4.62
CA HIS A 111 -5.68 27.67 5.40
C HIS A 111 -4.92 26.70 4.50
N THR A 112 -3.80 26.18 4.98
CA THR A 112 -2.98 25.20 4.28
C THR A 112 -2.84 23.96 5.15
N LEU A 113 -3.03 22.79 4.54
CA LEU A 113 -2.83 21.48 5.16
C LEU A 113 -1.76 20.72 4.37
N LYS A 114 -0.74 20.21 5.07
CA LYS A 114 0.39 19.48 4.49
C LYS A 114 0.61 18.17 5.23
N TYR A 115 0.79 17.08 4.48
CA TYR A 115 1.04 15.75 5.03
C TYR A 115 1.73 14.86 3.97
N VAL A 116 2.45 13.83 4.42
CA VAL A 116 3.16 12.88 3.54
C VAL A 116 2.23 11.72 3.20
N GLN A 117 2.17 11.31 1.94
CA GLN A 117 1.39 10.17 1.48
C GLN A 117 2.33 9.14 0.83
N PRO A 118 2.57 7.97 1.44
CA PRO A 118 3.32 6.90 0.78
C PRO A 118 2.44 6.19 -0.27
N ASP A 119 3.05 5.62 -1.30
CA ASP A 119 2.33 4.85 -2.34
C ASP A 119 1.59 3.64 -1.77
N PHE A 120 2.21 2.99 -0.77
CA PHE A 120 1.66 1.85 -0.05
C PHE A 120 1.76 2.08 1.45
N LYS A 121 0.78 1.58 2.21
CA LYS A 121 0.76 1.60 3.67
C LYS A 121 0.98 0.21 4.23
N THR A 122 1.98 0.05 5.09
CA THR A 122 2.18 -1.16 5.90
C THR A 122 1.35 -1.07 7.16
N ILE A 123 0.43 -2.01 7.33
CA ILE A 123 -0.53 -2.04 8.44
C ILE A 123 -0.40 -3.39 9.14
N LEU A 124 -0.24 -3.33 10.46
CA LEU A 124 -0.43 -4.48 11.34
C LEU A 124 -1.94 -4.73 11.50
N GLU A 125 -2.40 -5.91 11.10
CA GLU A 125 -3.76 -6.38 11.37
C GLU A 125 -3.88 -6.72 12.87
N SER A 126 -5.07 -6.55 13.45
CA SER A 126 -5.31 -6.82 14.87
C SER A 126 -4.85 -8.23 15.25
N PRO A 127 -3.79 -8.37 16.08
CA PRO A 127 -3.25 -9.66 16.43
C PRO A 127 -4.00 -10.29 17.60
N THR A 128 -3.87 -11.61 17.71
CA THR A 128 -4.22 -12.41 18.89
C THR A 128 -2.98 -13.16 19.37
N ASP A 129 -3.10 -13.92 20.45
CA ASP A 129 -2.03 -14.82 20.90
C ASP A 129 -1.80 -16.01 19.96
N LYS A 130 -2.69 -16.24 18.98
CA LYS A 130 -2.60 -17.32 17.99
C LYS A 130 -2.39 -16.85 16.56
N LYS A 131 -2.73 -15.60 16.22
CA LYS A 131 -2.62 -15.09 14.86
C LYS A 131 -2.06 -13.67 14.83
N VAL A 132 -1.11 -13.43 13.92
CA VAL A 132 -0.63 -12.09 13.58
C VAL A 132 -0.52 -11.94 12.07
N GLY A 133 -0.77 -10.75 11.56
CA GLY A 133 -0.73 -10.48 10.13
C GLY A 133 -0.37 -9.05 9.80
N TRP A 134 0.28 -8.86 8.66
CA TRP A 134 0.54 -7.58 8.06
C TRP A 134 -0.07 -7.52 6.68
N LYS A 135 -0.58 -6.34 6.32
CA LYS A 135 -0.96 -6.00 4.96
C LYS A 135 -0.25 -4.73 4.51
N VAL A 136 0.35 -4.79 3.34
CA VAL A 136 0.92 -3.65 2.61
C VAL A 136 -0.04 -3.30 1.49
N ILE A 137 -0.88 -2.29 1.71
CA ILE A 137 -2.00 -1.93 0.84
C ILE A 137 -1.65 -0.72 0.00
N PHE A 138 -2.08 -0.72 -1.26
CA PHE A 138 -1.99 0.44 -2.13
C PHE A 138 -2.80 1.60 -1.55
N ASN A 139 -2.19 2.79 -1.50
CA ASN A 139 -2.77 4.01 -0.95
C ASN A 139 -3.20 4.95 -2.09
N ASN A 140 -2.23 5.59 -2.75
CA ASN A 140 -2.43 6.39 -3.95
C ASN A 140 -1.10 6.50 -4.73
N MET A 141 -1.11 6.97 -5.97
CA MET A 141 0.11 7.09 -6.77
C MET A 141 0.01 8.23 -7.78
N VAL A 142 1.12 8.93 -8.01
CA VAL A 142 1.24 9.93 -9.08
C VAL A 142 1.35 9.22 -10.43
N ASN A 143 0.57 9.64 -11.43
CA ASN A 143 0.69 9.20 -12.81
C ASN A 143 1.23 10.35 -13.66
N GLN A 144 2.50 10.29 -14.05
CA GLN A 144 3.15 11.26 -14.95
C GLN A 144 2.91 12.72 -14.54
N ASN A 145 3.22 13.06 -13.27
CA ASN A 145 3.01 14.38 -12.65
C ASN A 145 1.55 14.78 -12.37
N TRP A 146 0.58 13.90 -12.65
CA TRP A 146 -0.84 14.11 -12.32
C TRP A 146 -1.30 13.22 -11.16
N GLY A 147 -2.39 13.64 -10.50
CA GLY A 147 -2.97 12.95 -9.36
C GLY A 147 -2.55 13.56 -8.01
N PRO A 148 -2.30 12.75 -6.97
CA PRO A 148 -2.25 11.29 -7.00
C PRO A 148 -3.64 10.66 -7.24
N TYR A 149 -3.65 9.48 -7.84
CA TYR A 149 -4.84 8.67 -8.07
C TYR A 149 -4.84 7.46 -7.14
N ASP A 150 -6.03 6.99 -6.80
CA ASP A 150 -6.26 5.81 -5.98
C ASP A 150 -7.26 4.84 -6.65
N ARG A 151 -7.68 3.81 -5.91
CA ARG A 151 -8.63 2.79 -6.39
C ARG A 151 -10.02 3.37 -6.70
N ASP A 152 -10.34 4.55 -6.17
CA ASP A 152 -11.67 5.18 -6.19
C ASP A 152 -11.72 6.47 -7.01
N SER A 153 -10.58 6.95 -7.48
CA SER A 153 -10.46 8.14 -8.30
C SER A 153 -11.36 8.05 -9.52
N TRP A 154 -12.20 9.06 -9.71
CA TRP A 154 -13.18 9.06 -10.78
C TRP A 154 -13.33 10.45 -11.41
N ASN A 155 -13.07 10.52 -12.71
CA ASN A 155 -13.40 11.66 -13.54
C ASN A 155 -14.62 11.30 -14.43
N PRO A 156 -15.60 12.19 -14.63
CA PRO A 156 -16.79 11.86 -15.43
C PRO A 156 -16.47 11.49 -16.90
N VAL A 157 -15.43 12.10 -17.48
CA VAL A 157 -14.99 11.88 -18.86
C VAL A 157 -14.07 10.67 -18.96
N TYR A 158 -13.02 10.62 -18.12
CA TYR A 158 -11.92 9.65 -18.23
C TYR A 158 -12.02 8.47 -17.25
N GLY A 159 -13.02 8.46 -16.35
CA GLY A 159 -13.15 7.47 -15.29
C GLY A 159 -11.95 7.48 -14.33
N ASN A 160 -11.51 6.31 -13.90
CA ASN A 160 -10.27 6.16 -13.13
C ASN A 160 -9.05 6.23 -14.06
N GLN A 161 -8.11 7.14 -13.78
CA GLN A 161 -6.94 7.41 -14.63
C GLN A 161 -5.62 6.84 -14.06
N LEU A 162 -5.69 6.01 -13.01
CA LEU A 162 -4.54 5.56 -12.23
C LEU A 162 -3.39 5.00 -13.09
N PHE A 163 -3.70 4.15 -14.08
CA PHE A 163 -2.70 3.56 -14.96
C PHE A 163 -2.91 3.91 -16.45
N MET A 164 -3.63 4.99 -16.74
CA MET A 164 -3.84 5.45 -18.12
C MET A 164 -2.59 6.22 -18.61
N LYS A 165 -1.96 5.80 -19.71
CA LYS A 165 -0.80 6.47 -20.29
C LYS A 165 -1.18 7.76 -21.01
N THR A 166 -2.21 7.71 -21.86
CA THR A 166 -2.73 8.86 -22.62
C THR A 166 -4.24 8.91 -22.56
N ARG A 167 -4.81 10.12 -22.57
CA ARG A 167 -6.27 10.34 -22.55
C ARG A 167 -6.92 10.16 -23.93
N ASN A 168 -6.19 10.41 -25.02
CA ASN A 168 -6.74 10.43 -26.38
C ASN A 168 -5.80 9.81 -27.43
N GLY A 169 -4.75 9.10 -27.02
CA GLY A 169 -3.77 8.55 -27.94
C GLY A 169 -4.35 7.48 -28.86
N SER A 170 -3.93 7.49 -30.12
CA SER A 170 -4.40 6.58 -31.19
C SER A 170 -3.63 5.25 -31.23
N MET A 171 -3.53 4.58 -30.08
CA MET A 171 -2.91 3.26 -29.93
C MET A 171 -3.96 2.21 -29.53
N LYS A 172 -3.60 0.93 -29.52
CA LYS A 172 -4.48 -0.09 -28.96
C LYS A 172 -4.59 0.08 -27.44
N ALA A 173 -5.70 -0.36 -26.86
CA ALA A 173 -5.95 -0.29 -25.42
C ALA A 173 -4.82 -0.95 -24.60
N ALA A 174 -4.30 -2.10 -25.06
CA ALA A 174 -3.22 -2.84 -24.41
C ALA A 174 -1.90 -2.05 -24.31
N GLU A 175 -1.68 -1.07 -25.19
CA GLU A 175 -0.47 -0.23 -25.23
C GLU A 175 -0.66 1.08 -24.45
N ASN A 176 -1.89 1.39 -24.04
CA ASN A 176 -2.23 2.64 -23.35
C ASN A 176 -2.20 2.53 -21.82
N PHE A 177 -1.61 1.47 -21.26
CA PHE A 177 -1.29 1.40 -19.83
C PHE A 177 0.04 2.08 -19.52
N LEU A 178 0.13 2.69 -18.33
CA LEU A 178 1.35 3.31 -17.82
C LEU A 178 2.49 2.28 -17.79
N ASP A 179 3.68 2.71 -18.22
CA ASP A 179 4.89 1.89 -18.13
C ASP A 179 5.18 1.58 -16.66
N PRO A 180 5.37 0.30 -16.27
CA PRO A 180 5.67 -0.07 -14.89
C PRO A 180 6.91 0.63 -14.32
N ASN A 181 7.87 1.05 -15.15
CA ASN A 181 9.04 1.82 -14.70
C ASN A 181 8.72 3.26 -14.28
N LYS A 182 7.55 3.77 -14.68
CA LYS A 182 7.03 5.09 -14.28
C LYS A 182 6.01 5.00 -13.15
N ALA A 183 5.77 3.80 -12.63
CA ALA A 183 4.88 3.52 -11.53
C ALA A 183 5.69 3.05 -10.30
N SER A 184 5.02 2.85 -9.17
CA SER A 184 5.65 2.27 -7.98
C SER A 184 6.27 0.91 -8.31
N SER A 185 7.55 0.70 -7.96
CA SER A 185 8.28 -0.54 -8.28
C SER A 185 7.67 -1.79 -7.62
N LEU A 186 6.90 -1.62 -6.54
CA LEU A 186 6.14 -2.69 -5.88
C LEU A 186 5.09 -3.32 -6.81
N LEU A 187 4.58 -2.57 -7.79
CA LEU A 187 3.57 -3.06 -8.73
C LEU A 187 4.16 -4.12 -9.68
N SER A 188 5.40 -3.95 -10.11
CA SER A 188 6.07 -4.82 -11.08
C SER A 188 7.02 -5.81 -10.40
N SER A 189 8.13 -5.30 -9.86
CA SER A 189 9.20 -6.09 -9.23
C SER A 189 8.70 -6.78 -7.97
N GLY A 190 7.88 -6.09 -7.17
CA GLY A 190 7.20 -6.66 -6.02
C GLY A 190 7.64 -6.10 -4.68
N PHE A 191 7.06 -6.68 -3.63
CA PHE A 191 7.27 -6.31 -2.25
C PHE A 191 8.12 -7.37 -1.54
N SER A 192 9.12 -6.93 -0.79
CA SER A 192 9.95 -7.82 0.04
C SER A 192 9.56 -7.66 1.52
N PRO A 193 8.85 -8.64 2.12
CA PRO A 193 8.54 -8.61 3.54
C PRO A 193 9.80 -8.56 4.41
N ASP A 194 9.69 -7.91 5.56
CA ASP A 194 10.70 -7.96 6.62
C ASP A 194 10.00 -7.79 7.97
N PHE A 195 9.12 -8.74 8.29
CA PHE A 195 8.30 -8.69 9.50
C PHE A 195 8.83 -9.67 10.54
N ALA A 196 8.80 -9.26 11.80
CA ALA A 196 9.23 -10.07 12.93
C ALA A 196 8.03 -10.44 13.81
N THR A 197 7.95 -11.70 14.21
CA THR A 197 7.01 -12.24 15.19
C THR A 197 7.80 -12.94 16.28
N VAL A 198 7.46 -12.68 17.53
CA VAL A 198 8.03 -13.34 18.71
C VAL A 198 7.00 -14.30 19.27
N ILE A 199 7.39 -15.56 19.43
CA ILE A 199 6.57 -16.62 20.00
C ILE A 199 7.23 -17.07 21.29
N THR A 200 6.42 -17.25 22.34
CA THR A 200 6.87 -17.76 23.63
C THR A 200 6.26 -19.11 23.93
N MET A 201 7.03 -19.94 24.64
CA MET A 201 6.64 -21.30 25.02
C MET A 201 7.00 -21.57 26.48
N ASP A 202 6.10 -22.20 27.22
CA ASP A 202 6.38 -22.65 28.58
C ASP A 202 7.35 -23.85 28.55
N ARG A 203 8.42 -23.76 29.35
CA ARG A 203 9.40 -24.83 29.51
C ARG A 203 8.80 -26.10 30.14
N LYS A 204 7.70 -25.97 30.88
CA LYS A 204 7.02 -27.09 31.54
C LYS A 204 5.85 -27.66 30.73
N ALA A 205 5.59 -27.12 29.53
CA ALA A 205 4.55 -27.66 28.67
C ALA A 205 4.85 -29.12 28.31
N THR A 206 3.82 -29.98 28.34
CA THR A 206 3.93 -31.40 28.02
C THR A 206 4.23 -31.68 26.56
N LYS A 207 3.80 -30.79 25.66
CA LYS A 207 4.03 -30.88 24.21
C LYS A 207 5.03 -29.79 23.80
N GLN A 208 6.30 -30.16 23.60
CA GLN A 208 7.38 -29.25 23.19
C GLN A 208 7.55 -29.16 21.65
N GLN A 209 6.51 -29.52 20.90
CA GLN A 209 6.48 -29.34 19.45
C GLN A 209 5.23 -28.54 19.06
N THR A 210 5.40 -27.59 18.15
CA THR A 210 4.34 -26.66 17.75
C THR A 210 4.27 -26.59 16.23
N ASN A 211 3.08 -26.71 15.67
CA ASN A 211 2.88 -26.38 14.26
C ASN A 211 2.58 -24.89 14.10
N ILE A 212 3.03 -24.29 13.00
CA ILE A 212 2.69 -22.92 12.63
C ILE A 212 2.49 -22.82 11.12
N ASP A 213 1.41 -22.16 10.70
CA ASP A 213 1.15 -21.88 9.30
C ASP A 213 1.64 -20.47 8.96
N VAL A 214 2.45 -20.35 7.91
CA VAL A 214 2.92 -19.08 7.34
C VAL A 214 2.27 -18.89 5.97
N ILE A 215 1.57 -17.79 5.79
CA ILE A 215 0.78 -17.51 4.58
C ILE A 215 1.26 -16.21 3.94
N TYR A 216 1.62 -16.28 2.67
CA TYR A 216 1.91 -15.13 1.82
C TYR A 216 0.77 -14.98 0.83
N GLU A 217 0.24 -13.77 0.70
CA GLU A 217 -0.91 -13.48 -0.16
C GLU A 217 -0.67 -12.22 -0.99
N ARG A 218 -1.20 -12.23 -2.22
CA ARG A 218 -1.29 -11.05 -3.07
C ARG A 218 -2.73 -10.89 -3.52
N VAL A 219 -3.29 -9.72 -3.29
CA VAL A 219 -4.60 -9.32 -3.80
C VAL A 219 -4.38 -8.46 -5.03
N ARG A 220 -5.09 -8.76 -6.11
CA ARG A 220 -4.99 -8.05 -7.38
C ARG A 220 -6.32 -7.43 -7.75
N ASP A 221 -6.24 -6.17 -8.16
CA ASP A 221 -7.34 -5.43 -8.76
C ASP A 221 -7.29 -5.57 -10.28
N ASP A 222 -8.43 -5.30 -10.92
CA ASP A 222 -8.60 -5.27 -12.37
C ASP A 222 -8.84 -3.84 -12.86
N TYR A 223 -7.83 -3.26 -13.52
CA TYR A 223 -7.93 -1.96 -14.15
C TYR A 223 -8.17 -2.12 -15.65
N GLN A 224 -9.34 -1.70 -16.13
CA GLN A 224 -9.72 -1.79 -17.53
C GLN A 224 -9.69 -0.42 -18.20
N LEU A 225 -9.23 -0.38 -19.44
CA LEU A 225 -9.33 0.77 -20.33
C LEU A 225 -10.25 0.43 -21.50
N HIS A 226 -11.15 1.35 -21.86
CA HIS A 226 -11.90 1.28 -23.09
C HIS A 226 -11.96 2.62 -23.82
N TRP A 227 -12.04 2.59 -25.16
CA TRP A 227 -12.19 3.77 -26.01
C TRP A 227 -13.67 4.15 -26.14
N THR A 228 -14.03 5.41 -25.83
CA THR A 228 -15.41 5.91 -25.87
C THR A 228 -15.78 6.61 -27.18
N SER A 229 -15.04 6.35 -28.26
CA SER A 229 -15.08 7.07 -29.55
C SER A 229 -14.30 8.40 -29.57
N THR A 230 -14.17 9.09 -28.43
CA THR A 230 -13.50 10.39 -28.32
C THR A 230 -12.26 10.37 -27.42
N ASN A 231 -12.25 9.53 -26.39
CA ASN A 231 -11.19 9.45 -25.39
C ASN A 231 -11.13 8.06 -24.76
N TRP A 232 -10.07 7.80 -24.03
CA TRP A 232 -9.95 6.63 -23.15
C TRP A 232 -10.72 6.87 -21.85
N LYS A 233 -11.37 5.81 -21.37
CA LYS A 233 -12.03 5.79 -20.06
C LYS A 233 -11.57 4.56 -19.28
N GLY A 234 -11.09 4.79 -18.07
CA GLY A 234 -10.60 3.74 -17.19
C GLY A 234 -11.57 3.40 -16.06
N THR A 235 -11.53 2.16 -15.60
CA THR A 235 -12.33 1.67 -14.47
C THR A 235 -11.51 0.67 -13.67
N ASN A 236 -11.59 0.72 -12.34
CA ASN A 236 -10.90 -0.24 -11.47
C ASN A 236 -11.91 -1.09 -10.71
N THR A 237 -11.76 -2.41 -10.75
CA THR A 237 -12.53 -3.36 -9.95
C THR A 237 -11.65 -3.90 -8.83
N LYS A 238 -12.11 -3.68 -7.59
CA LYS A 238 -11.39 -4.03 -6.36
C LYS A 238 -11.38 -5.54 -6.11
N ASP A 239 -10.25 -6.05 -5.62
CA ASP A 239 -10.10 -7.38 -5.04
C ASP A 239 -10.54 -8.52 -5.98
N LYS A 240 -10.27 -8.36 -7.28
CA LYS A 240 -10.71 -9.28 -8.33
C LYS A 240 -10.10 -10.67 -8.21
N TRP A 241 -8.84 -10.76 -7.80
CA TRP A 241 -8.14 -12.03 -7.60
C TRP A 241 -7.35 -12.03 -6.30
N THR A 242 -7.25 -13.22 -5.70
CA THR A 242 -6.41 -13.46 -4.52
C THR A 242 -5.51 -14.66 -4.79
N ASP A 243 -4.20 -14.42 -4.80
CA ASP A 243 -3.20 -15.47 -4.90
C ASP A 243 -2.68 -15.79 -3.49
N ARG A 244 -2.97 -17.00 -2.99
CA ARG A 244 -2.63 -17.42 -1.62
C ARG A 244 -1.65 -18.58 -1.62
N SER A 245 -0.52 -18.44 -0.91
CA SER A 245 0.48 -19.50 -0.73
C SER A 245 0.69 -19.75 0.76
N SER A 246 0.35 -20.95 1.22
CA SER A 246 0.46 -21.38 2.61
C SER A 246 1.55 -22.43 2.76
N GLU A 247 2.24 -22.42 3.88
CA GLU A 247 3.22 -23.44 4.24
C GLU A 247 3.18 -23.70 5.73
N ARG A 248 3.19 -24.97 6.09
CA ARG A 248 3.18 -25.40 7.48
C ARG A 248 4.59 -25.72 7.90
N TYR A 249 5.00 -25.16 9.04
CA TYR A 249 6.27 -25.45 9.68
C TYR A 249 6.03 -26.17 10.99
N LYS A 250 6.94 -27.05 11.35
CA LYS A 250 7.06 -27.69 12.65
C LYS A 250 8.20 -27.04 13.41
N ILE A 251 7.91 -26.59 14.63
CA ILE A 251 8.85 -26.03 15.59
C ILE A 251 9.10 -27.10 16.65
N ASP A 252 10.36 -27.44 16.88
CA ASP A 252 10.80 -28.30 17.98
C ASP A 252 11.55 -27.46 19.01
N TRP A 253 10.93 -27.23 20.16
CA TRP A 253 11.45 -26.34 21.21
C TRP A 253 12.55 -26.98 22.06
N GLU A 254 12.67 -28.32 22.01
CA GLU A 254 13.73 -29.06 22.71
C GLU A 254 15.01 -29.08 21.87
N LYS A 255 14.87 -29.33 20.56
CA LYS A 255 16.00 -29.33 19.63
C LYS A 255 16.39 -27.95 19.09
N GLU A 256 15.53 -26.96 19.28
CA GLU A 256 15.71 -25.59 18.77
C GLU A 256 15.84 -25.56 17.25
N GLU A 257 14.99 -26.34 16.57
CA GLU A 257 14.92 -26.44 15.10
C GLU A 257 13.52 -26.10 14.57
N MET A 258 13.48 -25.62 13.33
CA MET A 258 12.24 -25.35 12.61
C MET A 258 12.34 -25.94 11.19
N THR A 259 11.36 -26.76 10.82
CA THR A 259 11.35 -27.52 9.56
C THR A 259 10.01 -27.35 8.85
N ASN A 260 10.01 -27.23 7.51
CA ASN A 260 8.84 -27.25 6.64
C ASN A 260 8.78 -28.53 5.81
#